data_AF-A0A645HZH1-F1
#
_entry.id   AF-A0A645HZH1-F1
#
_cell.length_a   1.000
_cell.length_b   1.000
_cell.length_c   1.000
_cell.angle_alpha   90.00
_cell.angle_beta   90.00
_cell.angle_gamma   90.00
#
_symmetry.space_group_name_H-M   'P 1'
#
loop_
_entity.id
_entity.type
_entity.pdbx_description
1 polymer ?
#
loop_
_entity_poly.entity_id
_entity_poly.type
_entity_poly.pdbx_seq_one_letter_code
_entity_poly.pdbx_strand_id
1 'polypeptide(L)'
;MERGTSGRLTKLKIVGTKRTLTIGKELEIRRTLSTSHLYSSAFVVDKKHIENGVPSSFTLTGAGWGHGVGLCQIGAAVMGEQGYKYNDILLHYYIGASIDKLY
;
A
#
# COMPACT_ATOMS: atom_id res chain seq x y z
N MET A 1 8.54 -5.73 11.13
CA MET A 1 7.68 -5.43 9.96
C MET A 1 8.43 -5.89 8.73
N GLU A 2 7.70 -6.29 7.71
CA GLU A 2 8.26 -6.66 6.40
C GLU A 2 7.56 -5.84 5.33
N ARG A 3 8.34 -5.37 4.35
CA ARG A 3 7.86 -4.59 3.20
C ARG A 3 8.21 -5.33 1.92
N GLY A 4 7.31 -5.30 0.95
CA GLY A 4 7.59 -5.73 -0.42
C GLY A 4 8.36 -4.66 -1.20
N THR A 5 8.70 -4.99 -2.44
CA THR A 5 9.48 -4.12 -3.36
C THR A 5 8.84 -2.74 -3.58
N SER A 6 7.51 -2.62 -3.48
CA SER A 6 6.78 -1.35 -3.61
C SER A 6 6.73 -0.52 -2.31
N GLY A 7 7.47 -0.91 -1.27
CA GLY A 7 7.46 -0.25 0.04
C GLY A 7 6.21 -0.52 0.89
N ARG A 8 5.22 -1.24 0.35
CA ARG A 8 4.00 -1.66 1.04
C ARG A 8 4.27 -2.76 2.05
N LEU A 9 3.59 -2.72 3.19
CA LEU A 9 3.71 -3.76 4.21
C LEU A 9 3.07 -5.05 3.75
N THR A 10 3.85 -6.13 3.86
CA THR A 10 3.43 -7.52 3.63
C THR A 10 3.20 -8.26 4.94
N LYS A 11 3.86 -7.82 6.02
CA LYS A 11 3.74 -8.39 7.36
C LYS A 11 3.90 -7.35 8.47
N LEU A 12 2.96 -7.34 9.42
CA LEU A 12 2.93 -6.45 10.57
C LEU A 12 2.85 -7.26 11.86
N LYS A 13 3.75 -6.98 12.81
CA LYS A 13 3.72 -7.56 14.16
C LYS A 13 3.27 -6.48 15.14
N ILE A 14 2.20 -6.75 15.88
CA ILE A 14 1.65 -5.89 16.93
C ILE A 14 1.91 -6.58 18.27
N VAL A 15 2.65 -5.92 19.15
CA VAL A 15 2.97 -6.42 20.49
C VAL A 15 2.16 -5.60 21.49
N GLY A 16 1.18 -6.23 22.12
CA GLY A 16 0.42 -5.65 23.23
C GLY A 16 0.81 -6.28 24.57
N THR A 17 0.27 -5.74 25.65
CA THR A 17 0.54 -6.21 27.02
C THR A 17 0.00 -7.60 27.31
N LYS A 18 -1.10 -8.00 26.66
CA LYS A 18 -1.77 -9.30 26.85
C LYS A 18 -1.44 -10.33 25.77
N ARG A 19 -1.19 -9.88 24.55
CA ARG A 19 -0.95 -10.76 23.39
C ARG A 19 -0.08 -10.10 22.35
N THR A 20 0.59 -10.94 21.57
CA THR A 20 1.25 -10.57 20.33
C THR A 20 0.46 -11.09 19.15
N LEU A 21 0.29 -10.28 18.12
CA LEU A 21 -0.42 -10.65 16.90
C LEU A 21 0.46 -10.35 15.68
N THR A 22 0.46 -11.26 14.70
CA THR A 22 1.16 -11.07 13.43
C THR A 22 0.14 -11.14 12.29
N ILE A 23 0.04 -10.06 11.53
CA ILE A 23 -0.85 -9.94 10.36
C ILE A 23 0.02 -10.07 9.12
N GLY A 24 -0.34 -10.96 8.21
CA GLY A 24 0.23 -11.02 6.87
C GLY A 24 -0.75 -10.51 5.83
N LYS A 25 -0.26 -10.23 4.62
CA LYS A 25 -1.00 -9.68 3.47
C LYS A 25 -1.39 -8.21 3.64
N GLU A 26 -1.24 -7.47 2.54
CA GLU A 26 -1.51 -6.02 2.49
C GLU A 26 -2.94 -5.66 2.92
N LEU A 27 -3.94 -6.39 2.40
CA LEU A 27 -5.35 -6.12 2.66
C LEU A 27 -5.73 -6.33 4.12
N GLU A 28 -5.26 -7.42 4.73
CA GLU A 28 -5.58 -7.73 6.13
C GLU A 28 -4.97 -6.70 7.08
N ILE A 29 -3.77 -6.19 6.78
CA ILE A 29 -3.17 -5.08 7.54
C ILE A 29 -4.07 -3.85 7.52
N ARG A 30 -4.61 -3.50 6.34
CA ARG A 30 -5.49 -2.33 6.17
C ARG A 30 -6.83 -2.48 6.87
N ARG A 31 -7.40 -3.70 6.87
CA ARG A 31 -8.66 -4.06 7.54
C ARG A 31 -8.53 -4.12 9.05
N THR A 32 -7.39 -4.57 9.55
CA THR A 32 -7.20 -4.76 11.00
C THR A 32 -7.01 -3.42 11.72
N LEU A 33 -6.47 -2.42 11.04
CA LEU A 33 -6.11 -1.13 11.64
C LEU A 33 -7.17 -0.03 11.45
N SER A 34 -8.27 -0.30 10.75
CA SER A 34 -9.36 0.65 10.51
C SER A 34 -10.70 -0.09 10.42
N THR A 35 -11.78 0.52 10.89
CA THR A 35 -13.14 -0.04 10.80
C THR A 35 -13.67 -0.09 9.37
N SER A 36 -13.22 0.84 8.52
CA SER A 36 -13.34 0.73 7.07
C SER A 36 -12.11 0.00 6.56
N HIS A 37 -11.13 0.73 6.03
CA HIS A 37 -9.85 0.24 5.54
C HIS A 37 -8.88 1.42 5.52
N LEU A 38 -7.61 1.20 5.83
CA LEU A 38 -6.58 2.19 5.45
C LEU A 38 -6.52 2.30 3.91
N TYR A 39 -6.16 3.48 3.39
CA TYR A 39 -6.05 3.69 1.94
C TYR A 39 -5.02 2.77 1.27
N SER A 40 -3.93 2.45 1.97
CA SER A 40 -2.88 1.53 1.52
C SER A 40 -2.16 0.93 2.73
N SER A 41 -1.30 -0.08 2.51
CA SER A 41 -0.32 -0.51 3.53
C SER A 41 1.05 0.19 3.40
N ALA A 42 1.16 1.19 2.54
CA ALA A 42 2.34 2.04 2.46
C ALA A 42 2.21 3.16 3.48
N PHE A 43 2.55 2.86 4.73
CA PHE A 43 2.61 3.86 5.80
C PHE A 43 3.84 3.66 6.67
N VAL A 44 4.23 4.74 7.36
CA VAL A 44 5.17 4.73 8.49
C VAL A 44 4.40 4.92 9.79
N VAL A 45 4.99 4.51 10.91
CA VAL A 45 4.35 4.55 12.23
C VAL A 45 5.23 5.32 13.19
N ASP A 46 4.70 6.43 13.71
CA ASP A 46 5.32 7.21 14.76
C ASP A 46 4.66 6.89 16.11
N LYS A 47 5.49 6.73 17.13
CA LYS A 47 5.04 6.52 18.51
C LYS A 47 4.91 7.87 19.20
N LYS A 48 3.83 8.08 19.95
CA LYS A 48 3.61 9.31 20.73
C LYS A 48 3.33 8.97 22.18
N HIS A 49 3.65 9.91 23.07
CA HIS A 49 3.39 9.83 24.52
C HIS A 49 3.88 8.52 25.14
N ILE A 50 5.22 8.36 25.19
CA ILE A 50 5.84 7.13 25.69
C ILE A 50 6.04 7.26 27.20
N GLU A 51 5.39 6.38 27.96
CA GLU A 51 5.56 6.25 29.41
C GLU A 51 6.04 4.84 29.72
N ASN A 52 7.12 4.71 30.50
CA ASN A 52 7.72 3.41 30.85
C ASN A 52 8.01 2.49 29.64
N GLY A 53 8.35 3.09 28.49
CA GLY A 53 8.61 2.37 27.23
C GLY A 53 7.37 1.94 26.45
N VAL A 54 6.17 2.27 26.94
CA VAL A 54 4.88 1.95 26.28
C VAL A 54 4.28 3.23 25.68
N PRO A 55 4.06 3.30 24.35
CA PRO A 55 3.36 4.42 23.73
C PRO A 55 1.85 4.35 23.99
N SER A 56 1.23 5.49 24.34
CA SER A 56 -0.24 5.57 24.47
C SER A 56 -0.95 5.86 23.15
N SER A 57 -0.26 6.38 22.13
CA SER A 57 -0.81 6.55 20.79
C SER A 57 0.20 6.36 19.67
N PHE A 58 -0.33 6.09 18.47
CA PHE A 58 0.43 5.89 17.25
C PHE A 58 -0.13 6.77 16.14
N THR A 59 0.75 7.42 15.38
CA THR A 59 0.39 8.16 14.17
C THR A 59 0.83 7.36 12.96
N LEU A 60 -0.11 7.08 12.05
CA LEU A 60 0.16 6.39 10.79
C LEU A 60 0.18 7.42 9.66
N THR A 61 1.34 7.64 9.06
CA THR A 61 1.49 8.52 7.90
C THR A 61 1.59 7.66 6.64
N GLY A 62 0.53 7.68 5.82
CA GLY A 62 0.37 6.83 4.64
C GLY A 62 0.68 7.51 3.31
N ALA A 63 0.82 6.72 2.26
CA ALA A 63 1.01 7.15 0.88
C ALA A 63 0.27 6.27 -0.12
N GLY A 64 -0.29 6.90 -1.16
CA GLY A 64 -1.04 6.25 -2.23
C GLY A 64 -2.36 5.60 -1.78
N TRP A 65 -3.11 5.10 -2.76
CA TRP A 65 -4.42 4.46 -2.53
C TRP A 65 -4.53 3.20 -3.36
N GLY A 66 -4.88 2.08 -2.70
CA GLY A 66 -5.05 0.77 -3.33
C GLY A 66 -3.86 -0.15 -3.11
N HIS A 67 -4.01 -1.37 -3.64
CA HIS A 67 -3.07 -2.48 -3.41
C HIS A 67 -1.71 -2.30 -4.08
N GLY A 68 -1.58 -1.37 -5.04
CA GLY A 68 -0.31 -1.01 -5.66
C GLY A 68 0.28 -2.10 -6.58
N VAL A 69 -0.58 -2.79 -7.32
CA VAL A 69 -0.19 -3.80 -8.32
C VAL A 69 -0.84 -3.43 -9.66
N GLY A 70 -0.09 -3.57 -10.76
CA GLY A 70 -0.56 -3.23 -12.10
C GLY A 70 -0.61 -1.72 -12.33
N LEU A 71 -1.70 -1.25 -12.92
CA LEU A 71 -1.84 0.13 -13.38
C LEU A 71 -2.22 1.12 -12.28
N CYS A 72 -1.43 2.19 -12.14
CA CYS A 72 -1.81 3.36 -11.33
C CYS A 72 -2.73 4.27 -12.15
N GLN A 73 -4.00 4.41 -11.75
CA GLN A 73 -5.00 5.19 -12.50
C GLN A 73 -4.59 6.67 -12.64
N ILE A 74 -4.11 7.29 -11.56
CA ILE A 74 -3.64 8.68 -11.58
C ILE A 74 -2.40 8.82 -12.47
N GLY A 75 -1.47 7.87 -12.38
CA GLY A 75 -0.28 7.87 -13.23
C GLY A 75 -0.63 7.71 -14.71
N ALA A 76 -1.56 6.82 -15.04
CA ALA A 76 -2.09 6.66 -16.40
C ALA A 76 -2.78 7.93 -16.91
N ALA A 77 -3.57 8.61 -16.07
CA ALA A 77 -4.19 9.88 -16.44
C ALA A 77 -3.15 10.96 -16.74
N VAL A 78 -2.12 11.11 -15.89
CA VAL A 78 -1.03 12.06 -16.12
C VAL A 78 -0.24 11.73 -17.39
N MET A 79 0.04 10.45 -17.66
CA MET A 79 0.66 10.05 -18.92
C MET A 79 -0.24 10.40 -20.12
N GLY A 80 -1.56 10.21 -20.01
CA GLY A 80 -2.50 10.63 -21.04
C GLY A 80 -2.46 12.14 -21.31
N GLU A 81 -2.46 12.96 -20.25
CA GLU A 81 -2.31 14.42 -20.34
C GLU A 81 -0.97 14.85 -20.96
N GLN A 82 0.08 14.05 -20.77
CA GLN A 82 1.39 14.26 -21.39
C GLN A 82 1.47 13.77 -22.85
N GLY A 83 0.38 13.21 -23.40
CA GLY A 83 0.28 12.79 -24.80
C GLY A 83 0.72 11.35 -25.07
N TYR A 84 1.00 10.54 -24.05
CA TYR A 84 1.26 9.11 -24.24
C TYR A 84 0.00 8.40 -24.71
N LYS A 85 0.15 7.47 -25.66
CA LYS A 85 -0.98 6.68 -26.15
C LYS A 85 -1.32 5.57 -25.14
N TYR A 86 -2.56 5.07 -25.21
CA TYR A 86 -3.03 4.04 -24.30
C TYR A 86 -2.13 2.79 -24.28
N ASN A 87 -1.58 2.39 -25.44
CA ASN A 87 -0.69 1.25 -25.55
C ASN A 87 0.65 1.49 -24.82
N ASP A 88 1.22 2.69 -24.92
CA ASP A 88 2.45 3.04 -24.21
C ASP A 88 2.22 3.01 -22.69
N ILE A 89 1.06 3.51 -22.23
CA ILE A 89 0.66 3.48 -20.82
C ILE A 89 0.49 2.05 -20.32
N LEU A 90 -0.24 1.21 -21.06
CA LEU A 90 -0.47 -0.18 -20.68
C LEU A 90 0.85 -0.97 -20.61
N LEU A 91 1.71 -0.84 -21.62
CA LEU A 91 2.98 -1.55 -21.68
C LEU A 91 4.01 -1.05 -20.65
N HIS A 92 3.86 0.19 -20.15
CA HIS A 92 4.62 0.68 -19.00
C HIS A 92 4.26 -0.04 -17.70
N TYR A 93 2.96 -0.27 -17.44
CA TYR A 93 2.50 -0.93 -16.21
C TYR A 93 2.50 -2.46 -16.27
N TYR A 94 2.35 -3.04 -17.46
CA TYR A 94 2.28 -4.48 -17.69
C TYR A 94 3.48 -4.93 -18.53
N ILE A 95 4.64 -5.01 -17.88
CA ILE A 95 5.92 -5.36 -18.51
C ILE A 95 5.80 -6.74 -19.17
N GLY A 96 6.13 -6.80 -20.47
CA GLY A 96 6.08 -8.04 -21.26
C GLY A 96 4.70 -8.43 -21.78
N ALA A 97 3.67 -7.61 -21.60
CA ALA A 97 2.36 -7.83 -22.20
C ALA A 97 2.36 -7.55 -23.72
N SER A 98 1.41 -8.14 -24.43
CA SER A 98 1.03 -7.78 -25.81
C SER A 98 -0.36 -7.17 -25.83
N ILE A 99 -0.67 -6.40 -26.87
CA ILE A 99 -1.99 -5.83 -27.10
C ILE A 99 -2.52 -6.41 -28.41
N ASP A 100 -3.60 -7.17 -28.31
CA ASP A 100 -4.22 -7.86 -29.44
C ASP A 100 -5.64 -7.35 -29.66
N LYS A 101 -5.99 -7.12 -30.92
CA LYS A 101 -7.35 -6.78 -31.33
C LYS A 101 -8.10 -8.07 -31.65
N LEU A 102 -9.08 -8.41 -30.82
CA LEU A 102 -9.83 -9.67 -30.95
C LEU A 102 -10.95 -9.63 -32.00
N TYR A 103 -11.41 -8.44 -32.40
CA TYR A 103 -12.46 -8.19 -33.38
C TYR A 103 -12.26 -6.83 -34.04
#